data_AF-A0A815UVX8-F1
#
_entry.id   AF-A0A815UVX8-F1
#
_cell.length_a   1.000
_cell.length_b   1.000
_cell.length_c   1.000
_cell.angle_alpha   90.00
_cell.angle_beta   90.00
_cell.angle_gamma   90.00
#
_symmetry.space_group_name_H-M   'P 1'
#
loop_
_entity.id
_entity.type
_entity.pdbx_description
1 polymer ?
#
loop_
_entity_poly.entity_id
_entity_poly.type
_entity_poly.pdbx_seq_one_letter_code
_entity_poly.pdbx_strand_id
1 'polypeptide(L)'
;MTCISNIEDILQVIQMKRNEPDEEYKYLFEEAQDLAKYTETIIEMQRVVKRQVCKLKLAFRVCTLTQNFFFLQINRDNIPASFANEYFKLNIFIPLLDHLIVAIKDRFSEHVKKAAAISCLIPEHIADKSYDDLLPAIELYQKFLHCSTA
;
A
#
# COMPACT_ATOMS: atom_id res chain seq x y z
N MET A 1 0.59 17.84 16.20
CA MET A 1 -0.36 18.57 15.33
C MET A 1 0.19 18.78 13.91
N THR A 2 1.48 19.11 13.75
CA THR A 2 2.15 19.32 12.44
C THR A 2 2.09 18.14 11.47
N CYS A 3 2.22 16.89 11.93
CA CYS A 3 2.19 15.75 11.01
C CYS A 3 0.82 15.54 10.34
N ILE A 4 -0.28 15.94 10.98
CA ILE A 4 -1.64 15.77 10.44
C ILE A 4 -1.93 16.82 9.37
N SER A 5 -1.53 18.07 9.60
CA SER A 5 -1.65 19.14 8.59
C SER A 5 -0.84 18.82 7.34
N ASN A 6 0.37 18.29 7.50
CA ASN A 6 1.24 17.97 6.37
C ASN A 6 0.69 16.85 5.46
N ILE A 7 -0.18 15.99 5.98
CA ILE A 7 -0.79 14.90 5.19
C ILE A 7 -1.82 15.44 4.21
N GLU A 8 -2.53 16.51 4.57
CA GLU A 8 -3.49 17.16 3.69
C GLU A 8 -2.77 17.79 2.49
N ASP A 9 -1.64 18.45 2.74
CA ASP A 9 -0.77 18.98 1.69
C ASP A 9 -0.24 17.87 0.75
N ILE A 10 0.21 16.74 1.31
CA ILE A 10 0.68 15.59 0.53
C ILE A 10 -0.45 15.02 -0.33
N LEU A 11 -1.66 14.89 0.23
CA LEU A 11 -2.82 14.42 -0.52
C LEU A 11 -3.17 15.35 -1.68
N GLN A 12 -3.05 16.67 -1.47
CA GLN A 12 -3.27 17.66 -2.51
C GLN A 12 -2.25 17.53 -3.64
N VAL A 13 -0.96 17.41 -3.31
CA VAL A 13 0.11 17.23 -4.31
C VAL A 13 -0.13 15.97 -5.15
N ILE A 14 -0.45 14.83 -4.52
CA ILE A 14 -0.72 13.58 -5.22
C ILE A 14 -1.95 13.70 -6.13
N GLN A 15 -3.00 14.41 -5.67
CA GLN A 15 -4.18 14.68 -6.49
C GLN A 15 -3.88 15.58 -7.70
N MET A 16 -3.02 16.58 -7.53
CA MET A 16 -2.56 17.42 -8.63
C MET A 16 -1.81 16.59 -9.69
N LYS A 17 -0.89 15.73 -9.26
CA LYS A 17 -0.14 14.83 -10.15
C LYS A 17 -1.02 13.79 -10.84
N ARG A 18 -2.11 13.38 -10.21
CA ARG A 18 -3.12 12.52 -10.84
C ARG A 18 -3.86 13.24 -11.98
N ASN A 19 -4.20 14.52 -11.79
CA ASN A 19 -4.96 15.31 -12.76
C ASN A 19 -4.09 15.76 -13.95
N GLU A 20 -2.81 16.04 -13.71
CA GLU A 20 -1.81 16.37 -14.72
C GLU A 20 -0.61 15.40 -14.67
N PRO A 21 -0.80 14.16 -15.16
CA PRO A 21 0.22 13.12 -15.02
C PRO A 21 1.35 13.22 -16.05
N ASP A 22 1.19 13.99 -17.13
CA ASP A 22 2.04 13.91 -18.33
C ASP A 22 3.52 14.24 -18.08
N GLU A 23 3.84 15.34 -17.42
CA GLU A 23 5.23 15.80 -17.25
C GLU A 23 6.05 14.85 -16.38
N GLU A 24 5.55 14.48 -15.19
CA GLU A 24 6.31 13.60 -14.29
C GLU A 24 6.36 12.16 -14.79
N TYR A 25 5.28 11.69 -15.41
CA TYR A 25 5.26 10.37 -15.99
C TYR A 25 6.25 10.25 -17.15
N LYS A 26 6.39 11.30 -17.97
CA LYS A 26 7.37 11.34 -19.06
C LYS A 26 8.79 11.16 -18.54
N TYR A 27 9.17 11.89 -17.48
CA TYR A 27 10.48 11.75 -16.86
C TYR A 27 10.73 10.31 -16.36
N LEU A 28 9.78 9.73 -15.64
CA LEU A 28 9.89 8.35 -15.14
C LEU A 28 10.01 7.33 -16.28
N PHE A 29 9.29 7.56 -17.39
CA PHE A 29 9.32 6.66 -18.53
C PHE A 29 10.64 6.75 -19.30
N GLU A 30 11.21 7.94 -19.45
CA GLU A 30 12.55 8.14 -20.05
C GLU A 30 13.64 7.47 -19.20
N GLU A 31 13.62 7.64 -17.88
CA GLU A 31 14.54 6.97 -16.96
C GLU A 31 14.43 5.44 -17.07
N ALA A 32 13.20 4.92 -17.12
CA ALA A 32 12.97 3.49 -17.33
C ALA A 32 13.51 3.00 -18.68
N GLN A 33 13.36 3.78 -19.75
CA GLN A 33 13.93 3.46 -21.06
C GLN A 33 15.46 3.41 -21.03
N ASP A 34 16.11 4.31 -20.30
CA ASP A 34 17.57 4.33 -20.19
C ASP A 34 18.08 3.13 -19.38
N LEU A 35 17.39 2.73 -18.32
CA LEU A 35 17.68 1.51 -17.58
C LEU A 35 17.45 0.25 -18.43
N ALA A 36 16.42 0.25 -19.27
CA ALA A 36 16.15 -0.86 -20.19
C ALA A 36 17.24 -1.02 -21.24
N LYS A 37 17.76 0.10 -21.79
CA LYS A 37 18.93 0.08 -22.70
C LYS A 37 20.16 -0.50 -22.02
N TYR A 38 20.45 -0.08 -20.78
CA TYR A 38 21.60 -0.57 -20.02
C TYR A 38 21.52 -2.08 -19.72
N THR A 39 20.31 -2.59 -19.50
CA THR A 39 20.07 -4.01 -19.18
C THR A 39 19.80 -4.87 -20.42
N GLU A 40 19.86 -4.30 -21.62
CA GLU A 40 19.47 -4.93 -22.89
C GLU A 40 18.04 -5.51 -22.88
N THR A 41 17.14 -4.91 -22.11
CA THR A 41 15.74 -5.30 -22.03
C THR A 41 14.86 -4.41 -22.91
N ILE A 42 13.79 -4.98 -23.48
CA ILE A 42 12.84 -4.23 -24.30
C ILE A 42 11.59 -3.95 -23.47
N ILE A 43 11.21 -2.67 -23.38
CA ILE A 43 9.96 -2.24 -22.73
C ILE A 43 8.81 -2.50 -23.70
N GLU A 44 8.16 -3.65 -23.54
CA GLU A 44 6.97 -4.01 -24.30
C GLU A 44 5.71 -4.04 -23.43
N MET A 45 4.56 -3.84 -24.06
CA MET A 45 3.27 -3.99 -23.40
C MET A 45 3.02 -5.46 -23.10
N GLN A 46 3.15 -5.85 -21.83
CA GLN A 46 3.08 -7.26 -21.41
C GLN A 46 1.72 -7.96 -21.68
N ARG A 47 0.63 -7.25 -21.99
CA ARG A 47 -0.70 -7.85 -22.18
C ARG A 47 -1.54 -7.20 -23.27
N VAL A 48 -1.74 -7.93 -24.37
CA VAL A 48 -2.90 -7.79 -25.27
C VAL A 48 -3.40 -9.19 -25.61
N VAL A 49 -4.11 -9.86 -24.70
CA VAL A 49 -4.59 -11.23 -24.94
C VAL A 49 -6.07 -11.23 -25.27
N LYS A 50 -6.43 -11.77 -26.44
CA LYS A 50 -7.81 -12.02 -26.91
C LYS A 50 -8.58 -13.08 -26.10
N ARG A 51 -8.04 -13.56 -24.97
CA ARG A 51 -8.57 -14.71 -24.21
C ARG A 51 -8.89 -14.32 -22.77
N GLN A 52 -9.88 -13.45 -22.61
CA GLN A 52 -10.76 -13.53 -21.45
C GLN A 52 -11.79 -14.63 -21.72
N VAL A 53 -11.40 -15.88 -21.44
CA VAL A 53 -12.40 -16.92 -21.12
C VAL A 53 -12.02 -17.44 -19.76
N CYS A 54 -12.85 -17.11 -18.78
CA CYS A 54 -12.83 -17.68 -17.45
C CYS A 54 -12.78 -19.21 -17.57
N LYS A 55 -11.59 -19.79 -17.43
CA LYS A 55 -11.45 -21.20 -17.04
C LYS A 55 -10.89 -21.21 -15.63
N LEU A 56 -11.80 -21.24 -14.65
CA LEU A 56 -11.54 -21.92 -13.39
C LEU A 56 -11.01 -23.31 -13.73
N LYS A 57 -9.68 -23.51 -13.65
CA LYS A 57 -8.99 -24.78 -13.38
C LYS A 57 -7.48 -24.57 -13.51
N LEU A 58 -6.89 -24.04 -12.46
CA LEU A 58 -5.77 -24.63 -11.71
C LEU A 58 -5.28 -23.55 -10.75
N ALA A 59 -5.88 -23.54 -9.56
CA ALA A 59 -5.16 -23.08 -8.39
C ALA A 59 -3.95 -24.01 -8.19
N PHE A 60 -2.91 -23.47 -7.56
CA PHE A 60 -1.86 -24.21 -6.85
C PHE A 60 -0.57 -24.61 -7.61
N ARG A 61 0.39 -23.67 -7.66
CA ARG A 61 1.86 -23.83 -7.57
C ARG A 61 2.47 -22.46 -7.93
N VAL A 62 3.18 -21.71 -7.10
CA VAL A 62 4.13 -22.00 -6.01
C VAL A 62 4.04 -20.83 -5.02
N CYS A 63 3.69 -21.10 -3.77
CA CYS A 63 3.81 -20.14 -2.68
C CYS A 63 4.27 -20.89 -1.44
N THR A 64 5.58 -21.09 -1.35
CA THR A 64 6.28 -21.53 -0.14
C THR A 64 7.55 -20.68 -0.16
N LEU A 65 7.55 -19.47 0.40
CA LEU A 65 8.16 -19.21 1.71
C LEU A 65 7.88 -17.80 2.26
N THR A 66 6.93 -17.05 1.72
CA THR A 66 6.56 -15.73 2.25
C THR A 66 5.06 -15.68 2.52
N GLN A 67 4.66 -15.31 3.74
CA GLN A 67 3.28 -15.05 4.14
C GLN A 67 2.72 -13.77 3.50
N ASN A 68 2.94 -13.57 2.20
CA ASN A 68 2.27 -12.54 1.42
C ASN A 68 1.39 -13.27 0.41
N PHE A 69 0.12 -13.45 0.79
CA PHE A 69 -0.94 -13.96 -0.08
C PHE A 69 -1.12 -12.99 -1.26
N PHE A 70 -0.32 -13.13 -2.31
CA PHE A 70 -0.48 -12.33 -3.52
C PHE A 70 -1.55 -13.02 -4.38
N PHE A 71 -2.79 -12.56 -4.26
CA PHE A 71 -3.82 -12.95 -5.22
C PHE A 71 -3.34 -12.51 -6.61
N LEU A 72 -3.06 -13.48 -7.48
CA LEU A 72 -2.85 -13.20 -8.89
C LEU A 72 -4.12 -12.51 -9.40
N GLN A 73 -4.02 -11.26 -9.83
CA GLN A 73 -5.16 -10.52 -10.34
C GLN A 73 -5.48 -11.03 -11.75
N ILE A 74 -6.43 -11.97 -11.81
CA ILE A 74 -6.82 -12.70 -13.02
C ILE A 74 -7.75 -11.88 -13.91
N ASN A 75 -8.41 -10.84 -13.37
CA ASN A 75 -9.38 -10.02 -14.08
C ASN A 75 -9.09 -8.52 -13.91
N ARG A 76 -8.07 -7.99 -14.62
CA ARG A 76 -7.99 -6.55 -14.90
C ARG A 76 -8.42 -6.32 -16.34
N ASP A 77 -9.42 -5.48 -16.51
CA ASP A 77 -9.71 -4.87 -17.79
C ASP A 77 -8.68 -3.77 -18.03
N ASN A 78 -7.66 -4.09 -18.82
CA ASN A 78 -6.68 -3.09 -19.22
C ASN A 78 -7.35 -2.12 -20.21
N ILE A 79 -7.12 -0.83 -20.00
CA ILE A 79 -7.55 0.20 -20.94
C ILE A 79 -6.73 0.02 -22.22
N PRO A 80 -7.37 -0.07 -23.41
CA PRO A 80 -6.64 -0.22 -24.66
C PRO A 80 -5.73 0.99 -24.87
N ALA A 81 -4.48 0.74 -25.25
CA ALA A 81 -3.48 1.77 -25.49
C ALA A 81 -2.74 1.46 -26.80
N SER A 82 -2.32 2.51 -27.50
CA SER A 82 -1.67 2.37 -28.81
C SER A 82 -0.15 2.20 -28.68
N PHE A 83 0.44 2.77 -27.62
CA PHE A 83 1.88 2.78 -27.37
C PHE A 83 2.20 2.31 -25.95
N ALA A 84 3.41 1.76 -25.74
CA ALA A 84 3.86 1.31 -24.42
C ALA A 84 3.83 2.43 -23.37
N ASN A 85 4.25 3.65 -23.75
CA ASN A 85 4.18 4.83 -22.91
C ASN A 85 2.75 5.06 -22.36
N GLU A 86 1.76 5.12 -23.24
CA GLU A 86 0.36 5.31 -22.90
C GLU A 86 -0.20 4.14 -22.06
N TYR A 87 0.17 2.90 -22.41
CA TYR A 87 -0.24 1.71 -21.69
C TYR A 87 0.17 1.75 -20.21
N PHE A 88 1.44 2.04 -19.95
CA PHE A 88 1.99 2.09 -18.59
C PHE A 88 1.44 3.29 -17.80
N LYS A 89 1.16 4.42 -18.47
CA LYS A 89 0.51 5.58 -17.86
C LYS A 89 -0.88 5.23 -17.33
N LEU A 90 -1.72 4.68 -18.21
CA LEU A 90 -3.12 4.40 -17.93
C LEU A 90 -3.32 3.21 -17.00
N ASN A 91 -2.53 2.15 -17.15
CA ASN A 91 -2.75 0.89 -16.44
C ASN A 91 -1.90 0.72 -15.18
N ILE A 92 -0.83 1.50 -15.02
CA ILE A 92 0.07 1.43 -13.85
C ILE A 92 0.10 2.76 -13.10
N PHE A 93 0.53 3.84 -13.74
CA PHE A 93 0.81 5.10 -13.05
C PHE A 93 -0.43 5.73 -12.41
N ILE A 94 -1.51 5.93 -13.19
CA ILE A 94 -2.76 6.52 -12.66
C ILE A 94 -3.39 5.62 -11.58
N PRO A 95 -3.56 4.30 -11.80
CA PRO A 95 -4.09 3.42 -10.76
C PRO A 95 -3.23 3.38 -9.49
N LEU A 96 -1.90 3.49 -9.60
CA LEU A 96 -1.01 3.58 -8.45
C LEU A 96 -1.31 4.84 -7.62
N LEU A 97 -1.43 6.00 -8.27
CA LEU A 97 -1.78 7.25 -7.58
C LEU A 97 -3.15 7.16 -6.91
N ASP A 98 -4.15 6.57 -7.58
CA ASP A 98 -5.47 6.31 -7.01
C ASP A 98 -5.39 5.46 -5.74
N HIS A 99 -4.64 4.36 -5.79
CA HIS A 99 -4.44 3.49 -4.64
C HIS A 99 -3.70 4.19 -3.49
N LEU A 100 -2.69 5.01 -3.78
CA LEU A 100 -1.98 5.79 -2.76
C LEU A 100 -2.89 6.80 -2.08
N ILE A 101 -3.73 7.52 -2.86
CA ILE A 101 -4.72 8.46 -2.31
C ILE A 101 -5.66 7.74 -1.35
N VAL A 102 -6.21 6.59 -1.75
CA VAL A 102 -7.11 5.81 -0.90
C VAL A 102 -6.41 5.29 0.35
N ALA A 103 -5.21 4.73 0.21
CA ALA A 103 -4.45 4.18 1.33
C ALA A 103 -4.09 5.26 2.37
N ILE A 104 -3.67 6.45 1.92
CA ILE A 104 -3.36 7.57 2.81
C ILE A 104 -4.65 8.06 3.50
N LYS A 105 -5.75 8.19 2.78
CA LYS A 105 -7.04 8.61 3.36
C LYS A 105 -7.56 7.61 4.42
N ASP A 106 -7.44 6.31 4.14
CA ASP A 106 -7.90 5.27 5.06
C ASP A 106 -7.04 5.24 6.34
N ARG A 107 -5.71 5.27 6.17
CA ARG A 107 -4.75 5.26 7.28
C ARG A 107 -4.86 6.49 8.18
N PHE A 108 -5.22 7.65 7.62
CA PHE A 108 -5.42 8.89 8.37
C PHE A 108 -6.89 9.28 8.50
N SER A 109 -7.78 8.29 8.51
CA SER A 109 -9.20 8.52 8.75
C SER A 109 -9.45 9.14 10.13
N GLU A 110 -10.58 9.83 10.27
CA GLU A 110 -11.09 10.40 11.52
C GLU A 110 -11.02 9.41 12.70
N HIS A 111 -11.33 8.13 12.44
CA HIS A 111 -11.31 7.09 13.46
C HIS A 111 -9.90 6.78 13.95
N VAL A 112 -8.93 6.69 13.02
CA VAL A 112 -7.53 6.44 13.38
C VAL A 112 -6.93 7.66 14.08
N LYS A 113 -7.29 8.89 13.67
CA LYS A 113 -6.88 10.12 14.37
C LYS A 113 -7.37 10.14 15.82
N LYS A 114 -8.63 9.77 16.06
CA LYS A 114 -9.20 9.66 17.42
C LYS A 114 -8.56 8.53 18.23
N ALA A 115 -8.35 7.37 17.62
CA ALA A 115 -7.66 6.24 18.27
C ALA A 115 -6.21 6.60 18.64
N ALA A 116 -5.50 7.33 17.79
CA ALA A 116 -4.17 7.85 18.10
C ALA A 116 -4.21 8.83 19.28
N ALA A 117 -5.21 9.71 19.38
CA ALA A 117 -5.35 10.58 20.55
C ALA A 117 -5.58 9.79 21.85
N ILE A 118 -6.34 8.69 21.80
CA ILE A 118 -6.52 7.78 22.94
C ILE A 118 -5.19 7.14 23.36
N SER A 119 -4.32 6.80 22.40
CA SER A 119 -2.98 6.28 22.72
C SER A 119 -2.10 7.28 23.49
N CYS A 120 -2.39 8.59 23.38
CA CYS A 120 -1.69 9.63 24.13
C CYS A 120 -2.20 9.81 25.58
N LEU A 121 -3.37 9.27 25.95
CA LEU A 121 -3.86 9.27 27.34
C LEU A 121 -3.08 8.30 28.23
N ILE A 122 -2.54 7.23 27.63
CA ILE A 122 -1.77 6.21 28.35
C ILE A 122 -0.51 6.83 28.99
N PRO A 123 0.33 7.59 28.27
CA PRO A 123 1.47 8.30 28.86
C PRO A 123 1.10 9.31 29.96
N GLU A 124 0.01 10.06 29.82
CA GLU A 124 -0.39 11.10 30.79
C GLU A 124 -0.68 10.53 32.17
N HIS A 125 -1.22 9.30 32.25
CA HIS A 125 -1.52 8.61 33.51
C HIS A 125 -0.42 7.64 33.97
N ILE A 126 0.70 7.56 33.24
CA ILE A 126 1.86 6.71 33.54
C ILE A 126 3.09 7.54 33.93
N ALA A 127 3.18 8.80 33.50
CA ALA A 127 4.35 9.66 33.76
C ALA A 127 4.72 9.79 35.26
N ASP A 128 3.73 9.70 36.15
CA ASP A 128 3.92 9.81 37.61
C ASP A 128 4.05 8.46 38.33
N LYS A 129 4.00 7.33 37.61
CA LYS A 129 3.98 5.97 38.19
C LYS A 129 5.32 5.28 38.08
N SER A 130 5.72 4.56 39.13
CA SER A 130 6.94 3.76 39.14
C SER A 130 6.70 2.43 38.41
N TYR A 131 7.77 1.80 37.95
CA TYR A 131 7.72 0.43 37.42
C TYR A 131 7.12 -0.56 38.43
N ASP A 132 7.27 -0.29 39.73
CA ASP A 132 6.73 -1.11 40.81
C ASP A 132 5.19 -1.22 40.77
N ASP A 133 4.50 -0.21 40.23
CA ASP A 133 3.04 -0.19 40.09
C ASP A 133 2.54 -1.16 39.01
N LEU A 134 3.43 -1.67 38.15
CA LEU A 134 3.12 -2.62 37.08
C LEU A 134 3.19 -4.09 37.56
N LEU A 135 3.88 -4.38 38.66
CA LEU A 135 4.05 -5.74 39.19
C LEU A 135 2.73 -6.50 39.37
N PRO A 136 1.66 -5.92 39.95
CA PRO A 136 0.39 -6.62 40.13
C PRO A 136 -0.30 -6.97 38.80
N ALA A 137 -0.14 -6.11 37.79
CA ALA A 137 -0.70 -6.34 36.46
C ALA A 137 0.08 -7.44 35.73
N ILE A 138 1.41 -7.47 35.86
CA ILE A 138 2.26 -8.51 35.27
C ILE A 138 1.90 -9.89 35.84
N GLU A 139 1.74 -10.01 37.16
CA GLU A 139 1.30 -11.26 37.80
C GLU A 139 -0.08 -11.72 37.31
N LEU A 140 -1.02 -10.77 37.16
CA LEU A 140 -2.36 -11.04 36.64
C LEU A 140 -2.31 -11.55 35.19
N TYR A 141 -1.56 -10.91 34.29
CA TYR A 141 -1.47 -11.34 32.90
C TYR A 141 -0.68 -12.64 32.73
N GLN A 142 0.37 -12.88 33.54
CA GLN A 142 1.09 -14.15 33.56
C GLN A 142 0.14 -15.32 33.86
N LYS A 143 -0.80 -15.13 34.79
CA LYS A 143 -1.82 -16.14 35.11
C LYS A 143 -2.70 -16.51 33.91
N PHE A 144 -3.02 -15.54 33.04
CA PHE A 144 -3.83 -15.78 31.84
C PHE A 144 -3.03 -16.36 30.66
N LEU A 145 -1.74 -16.00 30.53
CA LEU A 145 -0.85 -16.51 29.48
C LEU A 145 -0.62 -18.02 29.57
N HIS A 146 -0.55 -18.57 30.78
CA HIS A 146 -0.38 -20.02 31.00
C HIS A 146 -1.68 -20.84 30.82
N CYS A 147 -2.81 -20.20 30.50
CA CYS A 147 -4.10 -20.87 30.33
C CYS A 147 -4.41 -21.27 28.86
N SER A 148 -3.55 -20.93 27.90
CA SER A 148 -3.79 -21.18 26.46
C SER A 148 -3.38 -22.57 25.95
N THR A 149 -2.93 -23.48 26.82
CA THR A 149 -2.61 -24.87 26.44
C THR A 149 -3.55 -25.86 27.15
N ALA A 150 -4.80 -25.89 26.72
CA ALA A 150 -5.75 -26.97 27.01
C ALA A 150 -6.67 -27.17 25.80
#